data_AF-A6EML3-F1
#
_entry.id   AF-A6EML3-F1
#
_cell.length_a   1.000
_cell.length_b   1.000
_cell.length_c   1.000
_cell.angle_alpha   90.00
_cell.angle_beta   90.00
_cell.angle_gamma   90.00
#
_symmetry.space_group_name_H-M   'P 1'
#
loop_
_entity.id
_entity.type
_entity.pdbx_description
1 polymer ?
#
loop_
_entity_poly.entity_id
_entity_poly.type
_entity_poly.pdbx_seq_one_letter_code
_entity_poly.pdbx_strand_id
1 'polypeptide(L)' 'MLSSGQILFSIFFVIVFITLIVISYRKDLKLHQKHYKKSYLILIGFLVFVGLLVAIKYALK' A
#
# COMPACT_ATOMS: atom_id res chain seq x y z
N MET A 1 1.10 28.06 -24.67
CA MET A 1 -0.27 27.57 -24.95
C MET A 1 -0.16 26.08 -25.22
N LEU A 2 -0.93 25.25 -24.52
CA LEU A 2 -0.96 23.82 -24.80
C LEU A 2 -1.60 23.61 -26.17
N SER A 3 -0.89 22.97 -27.09
CA SER A 3 -1.45 22.67 -28.41
C SER A 3 -2.43 21.50 -28.31
N SER A 4 -3.39 21.43 -29.25
CA SER A 4 -4.36 20.32 -29.30
C SER A 4 -3.67 18.96 -29.35
N GLY A 5 -2.53 18.85 -30.04
CA GLY A 5 -1.71 17.64 -30.09
C GLY A 5 -1.04 17.29 -28.75
N GLN A 6 -0.62 18.30 -27.98
CA GLN A 6 -0.05 18.08 -26.63
C GLN A 6 -1.12 17.54 -25.66
N ILE A 7 -2.33 18.08 -25.70
CA ILE A 7 -3.44 17.62 -24.84
C ILE A 7 -3.79 16.16 -25.15
N LEU A 8 -3.91 15.81 -26.43
CA LEU A 8 -4.22 14.44 -26.85
C LEU A 8 -3.12 13.45 -26.42
N PHE A 9 -1.85 13.82 -26.61
CA PHE A 9 -0.72 13.01 -26.17
C PHE A 9 -0.70 12.82 -24.65
N SER A 10 -0.91 13.88 -23.87
CA SER A 10 -0.92 13.80 -22.41
C SER A 10 -2.02 12.89 -21.88
N ILE A 11 -3.23 12.97 -22.42
CA ILE A 11 -4.33 12.09 -22.02
C ILE A 11 -4.01 10.63 -22.36
N PHE A 12 -3.56 10.38 -23.59
CA PHE A 12 -3.17 9.03 -24.02
C PHE A 12 -2.06 8.45 -23.13
N PHE A 13 -1.02 9.23 -22.88
CA PHE A 13 0.11 8.85 -22.03
C PHE A 13 -0.36 8.48 -20.63
N VAL A 14 -1.20 9.30 -19.99
CA VAL A 14 -1.71 9.04 -18.64
C VAL A 14 -2.51 7.75 -18.59
N ILE A 15 -3.38 7.49 -19.57
CA ILE A 15 -4.18 6.26 -19.62
C ILE A 15 -3.29 5.02 -19.75
N VAL A 16 -2.33 5.04 -20.67
CA VAL A 16 -1.38 3.92 -20.88
C VAL A 16 -0.53 3.72 -19.62
N PHE A 17 -0.01 4.80 -19.06
CA PHE A 17 0.83 4.76 -17.87
C PHE A 17 0.10 4.19 -16.66
N ILE A 18 -1.13 4.64 -16.37
CA ILE A 18 -1.95 4.10 -15.29
C ILE A 18 -2.24 2.61 -15.54
N THR A 19 -2.58 2.23 -16.76
CA THR A 19 -2.85 0.83 -17.12
C THR A 19 -1.64 -0.06 -16.85
N LEU A 20 -0.44 0.37 -17.27
CA LEU A 20 0.80 -0.36 -17.03
C LEU A 20 1.11 -0.48 -15.53
N ILE A 21 0.95 0.60 -14.77
CA ILE A 21 1.11 0.61 -13.31
C ILE A 21 0.17 -0.41 -12.66
N VAL A 22 -1.12 -0.39 -13.00
CA VAL A 22 -2.12 -1.31 -12.45
C VAL A 22 -1.75 -2.76 -12.76
N ILE A 23 -1.33 -3.07 -13.98
CA ILE A 23 -0.89 -4.42 -14.36
C ILE A 23 0.35 -4.84 -13.56
N SER A 24 1.31 -3.94 -13.38
CA SER A 24 2.52 -4.19 -12.61
C SER A 24 2.19 -4.56 -11.16
N TYR A 25 1.42 -3.72 -10.46
CA TYR A 25 1.05 -3.95 -9.06
C TYR A 25 0.13 -5.15 -8.85
N ARG A 26 -0.67 -5.53 -9.86
CA ARG A 26 -1.49 -6.74 -9.79
C ARG A 26 -0.65 -8.02 -9.67
N LYS A 27 0.53 -8.07 -10.31
CA LYS A 27 1.45 -9.21 -10.18
C LYS A 27 2.05 -9.27 -8.77
N ASP A 28 2.40 -8.11 -8.23
CA ASP A 28 2.97 -7.98 -6.88
C ASP A 28 1.97 -8.34 -5.79
N LEU A 29 0.67 -8.12 -6.01
CA LEU A 29 -0.37 -8.50 -5.07
C LEU A 29 -0.38 -10.02 -4.80
N LYS A 30 -0.14 -10.84 -5.84
CA LYS A 30 -0.03 -12.30 -5.71
C LYS A 30 1.22 -12.69 -4.94
N LEU A 31 2.33 -11.99 -5.18
CA LEU A 31 3.59 -12.19 -4.48
C LEU A 31 3.47 -11.82 -2.99
N HIS A 32 2.78 -10.72 -2.68
CA HIS A 32 2.46 -10.31 -1.30
C HIS A 32 1.69 -11.38 -0.55
N GLN A 33 0.66 -11.97 -1.16
CA GLN A 33 -0.07 -13.07 -0.53
C GLN A 33 0.77 -14.34 -0.36
N LYS A 34 1.77 -14.57 -1.22
CA LYS A 34 2.66 -15.73 -1.13
C LYS A 34 3.71 -15.58 -0.01
N HIS A 35 4.35 -14.43 0.08
CA HIS A 35 5.49 -14.21 0.99
C HIS A 35 5.12 -13.54 2.31
N TYR A 36 4.09 -12.69 2.33
CA TYR A 36 3.63 -11.95 3.51
C TYR A 36 2.31 -12.48 4.07
N LYS A 37 1.96 -13.74 3.76
CA LYS A 37 0.79 -14.40 4.33
C LYS A 37 0.88 -14.33 5.86
N LYS A 38 -0.17 -13.83 6.50
CA LYS A 38 -0.26 -13.65 7.97
C LYS A 38 0.70 -12.62 8.58
N SER A 39 1.34 -11.75 7.79
CA SER A 39 2.14 -10.63 8.33
C SER A 39 1.31 -9.73 9.28
N TYR A 40 0.00 -9.64 9.06
CA TYR A 40 -0.93 -8.95 9.96
C TYR A 40 -0.93 -9.49 11.40
N LEU A 41 -0.56 -10.76 11.63
CA LEU A 41 -0.43 -11.31 12.98
C LEU A 41 0.74 -10.68 13.73
N ILE A 42 1.82 -10.35 13.03
CA ILE A 42 2.98 -9.65 13.61
C ILE A 42 2.55 -8.25 14.02
N LEU A 43 1.78 -7.56 13.18
CA LEU A 43 1.22 -6.24 13.51
C LEU A 43 0.28 -6.30 14.72
N ILE A 44 -0.61 -7.30 14.78
CA ILE A 44 -1.50 -7.51 15.93
C ILE A 44 -0.66 -7.77 17.19
N GLY A 45 0.35 -8.64 17.13
CA GLY A 45 1.24 -8.92 18.26
C GLY A 45 1.96 -7.67 18.75
N PHE A 46 2.45 -6.83 17.83
CA PHE A 46 3.06 -5.55 18.15
C PHE A 46 2.07 -4.59 18.82
N LEU A 47 0.87 -4.44 18.29
CA LEU A 47 -0.17 -3.57 18.88
C LEU A 47 -0.60 -4.05 20.27
N VAL A 48 -0.75 -5.36 20.46
CA VAL A 48 -1.04 -5.95 21.77
C VAL A 48 0.11 -5.67 22.75
N PHE A 49 1.36 -5.85 22.33
CA PHE A 49 2.53 -5.54 23.15
C PHE A 49 2.57 -4.07 23.59
N VAL A 50 2.38 -3.15 22.64
CA VAL A 50 2.31 -1.71 22.94
C VAL A 50 1.14 -1.41 23.87
N GLY A 51 -0.04 -1.99 23.62
CA GLY A 51 -1.21 -1.86 24.48
C GLY A 51 -0.95 -2.34 25.91
N LEU A 52 -0.27 -3.47 26.08
CA LEU A 52 0.12 -4.00 27.39
C LEU A 52 1.10 -3.07 28.11
N LEU A 53 2.11 -2.52 27.41
CA LEU A 53 3.02 -1.54 28.01
C LEU A 53 2.28 -0.32 28.54
N VAL A 54 1.34 0.20 27.75
CA VAL A 54 0.50 1.33 28.15
C VAL A 54 -0.39 0.94 29.33
N ALA A 55 -1.03 -0.23 29.29
CA ALA A 55 -1.88 -0.72 30.38
C ALA A 55 -1.11 -0.87 31.68
N ILE A 56 0.08 -1.48 31.66
CA ILE A 56 0.96 -1.63 32.83
C ILE A 56 1.36 -0.25 33.36
N LYS A 57 1.75 0.69 32.49
CA LYS A 57 2.11 2.07 32.91
C LYS A 57 0.98 2.76 33.70
N TYR A 58 -0.27 2.54 33.33
CA TYR A 58 -1.42 3.12 34.03
C TYR A 58 -1.87 2.29 35.24
N ALA A 59 -1.71 0.97 35.20
CA ALA A 59 -2.05 0.07 36.31
C ALA A 59 -1.04 0.10 37.46
N LEU A 60 0.23 0.40 37.16
CA LEU A 60 1.33 0.52 38.13
C LEU A 60 1.57 1.98 38.57
N LYS A 61 0.55 2.84 38.40
CA LYS A 61 0.53 4.20 38.92
C LYS A 61 0.00 4.23 40.35
#